data_AF-A0A932CLX6-F1
#
_entry.id   AF-A0A932CLX6-F1
#
_cell.length_a   1.000
_cell.length_b   1.000
_cell.length_c   1.000
_cell.angle_alpha   90.00
_cell.angle_beta   90.00
_cell.angle_gamma   90.00
#
_symmetry.space_group_name_H-M   'P 1'
#
loop_
_entity.id
_entity.type
_entity.pdbx_description
1 polymer ?
#
loop_
_entity_poly.entity_id
_entity_poly.type
_entity_poly.pdbx_seq_one_letter_code
_entity_poly.pdbx_strand_id
1 'polypeptide(L)'
;MGALLSEDELIVPRPDFMVGLGCMCDSISKVGAVMAEKLGLPFFLLDAPRGVRLSPEGEPEALAEQVEYYAAQYWELADFLAERTGHPVDQELLAQVCQRANRTLDLWEEIAQLRRAIPSPMGALDETVSLFVPMALIGTQEAILYLEEMRNEVAERVKEKRGVIAEERHRLLLLGGPAWWYDLGLLNAFEELGAVLVKQDIDVGWAAGRLDPADPARSWARRLIRNYGTLDALPVRIAHVRKLARQYQADGLVILSHWGCRVLSGHNLAIKDVLYREMGLPTLILDGDLCDDRHRASREQDLNKIEEFIEMLDA
;
A
#
# COMPACT_ATOMS: atom_id res chain seq x y z
N MET A 1 -17.96 -7.52 -0.60
CA MET A 1 -19.15 -8.31 -0.99
C MET A 1 -20.23 -8.25 0.08
N GLY A 2 -19.97 -8.71 1.32
CA GLY A 2 -20.96 -8.69 2.41
C GLY A 2 -21.65 -7.33 2.59
N ALA A 3 -20.87 -6.24 2.70
CA ALA A 3 -21.40 -4.88 2.81
C ALA A 3 -22.30 -4.43 1.63
N LEU A 4 -22.05 -4.90 0.41
CA LEU A 4 -22.89 -4.57 -0.75
C LEU A 4 -24.14 -5.46 -0.83
N LEU A 5 -24.01 -6.73 -0.44
CA LEU A 5 -25.11 -7.70 -0.48
C LEU A 5 -26.03 -7.62 0.74
N SER A 6 -25.63 -6.94 1.80
CA SER A 6 -26.51 -6.63 2.93
C SER A 6 -27.55 -5.57 2.58
N GLU A 7 -27.40 -4.88 1.44
CA GLU A 7 -28.26 -3.77 1.00
C GLU A 7 -28.37 -2.64 2.04
N ASP A 8 -27.37 -2.54 2.91
CA ASP A 8 -27.29 -1.48 3.92
C ASP A 8 -26.60 -0.25 3.30
N GLU A 9 -27.41 0.68 2.81
CA GLU A 9 -26.95 1.92 2.17
C GLU A 9 -26.16 2.82 3.13
N LEU A 10 -26.24 2.62 4.44
CA LEU A 10 -25.42 3.35 5.41
C LEU A 10 -23.97 2.84 5.42
N ILE A 11 -23.72 1.60 4.98
CA ILE A 11 -22.38 1.01 4.93
C ILE A 11 -21.75 1.30 3.57
N VAL A 12 -22.41 0.90 2.47
CA VAL A 12 -21.96 1.20 1.10
C VAL A 12 -23.21 1.42 0.22
N PRO A 13 -23.35 2.57 -0.46
CA PRO A 13 -24.46 2.79 -1.37
C PRO A 13 -24.37 1.83 -2.56
N ARG A 14 -25.52 1.46 -3.13
CA ARG A 14 -25.55 0.61 -4.33
C ARG A 14 -24.81 1.31 -5.49
N PRO A 15 -23.82 0.65 -6.12
CA PRO A 15 -23.09 1.26 -7.22
C PRO A 15 -23.88 1.21 -8.54
N ASP A 16 -23.66 2.19 -9.41
CA ASP A 16 -24.25 2.25 -10.76
C ASP A 16 -23.51 1.36 -11.78
N PHE A 17 -22.22 1.12 -11.55
CA PHE A 17 -21.36 0.27 -12.37
C PHE A 17 -20.18 -0.23 -11.54
N MET A 18 -19.48 -1.23 -12.04
CA MET A 18 -18.32 -1.84 -11.38
C MET A 18 -17.08 -1.76 -12.25
N VAL A 19 -15.93 -1.43 -11.65
CA VAL A 19 -14.62 -1.48 -12.30
C VAL A 19 -13.76 -2.52 -11.60
N GLY A 20 -13.34 -3.55 -12.32
CA GLY A 20 -12.38 -4.54 -11.85
C GLY A 20 -10.96 -4.11 -12.19
N LEU A 21 -10.05 -4.18 -11.23
CA LEU A 21 -8.63 -3.88 -11.45
C LEU A 21 -7.78 -5.16 -11.45
N GLY A 22 -7.00 -5.36 -12.50
CA GLY A 22 -6.04 -6.46 -12.58
C GLY A 22 -4.72 -6.19 -11.87
N CYS A 23 -4.33 -4.95 -11.61
CA CYS A 23 -2.94 -4.61 -11.23
C CYS A 23 -2.51 -5.09 -9.83
N MET A 24 -3.46 -5.33 -8.92
CA MET A 24 -3.18 -5.74 -7.54
C MET A 24 -3.15 -7.27 -7.37
N CYS A 25 -4.23 -7.94 -7.78
CA CYS A 25 -4.35 -9.39 -7.78
C CYS A 25 -5.55 -9.81 -8.65
N ASP A 26 -5.59 -11.09 -9.06
CA ASP A 26 -6.69 -11.63 -9.85
C ASP A 26 -8.01 -11.70 -9.05
N SER A 27 -7.95 -11.78 -7.73
CA SER A 27 -9.16 -11.87 -6.89
C SER A 27 -10.01 -10.62 -6.99
N ILE A 28 -9.41 -9.42 -7.08
CA ILE A 28 -10.15 -8.15 -7.16
C ILE A 28 -10.96 -8.07 -8.45
N SER A 29 -10.37 -8.44 -9.59
CA SER A 29 -11.08 -8.43 -10.87
C SER A 29 -12.23 -9.45 -10.89
N LYS A 30 -12.03 -10.64 -10.30
CA LYS A 30 -13.08 -11.67 -10.21
C LYS A 30 -14.20 -11.30 -9.26
N VAL A 31 -13.88 -10.74 -8.09
CA VAL A 31 -14.91 -10.24 -7.16
C VAL A 31 -15.75 -9.15 -7.82
N GLY A 32 -15.10 -8.21 -8.53
CA GLY A 32 -15.81 -7.18 -9.30
C GLY A 32 -16.78 -7.75 -10.33
N ALA A 33 -16.32 -8.72 -11.13
CA ALA A 33 -17.13 -9.37 -12.16
C ALA A 33 -18.35 -10.11 -11.55
N VAL A 34 -18.14 -10.91 -10.50
CA VAL A 34 -19.22 -11.65 -9.82
C VAL A 34 -20.23 -10.70 -9.19
N MET A 35 -19.76 -9.62 -8.58
CA MET A 35 -20.65 -8.62 -7.98
C MET A 35 -21.45 -7.85 -9.02
N ALA A 36 -20.85 -7.52 -10.16
CA ALA A 36 -21.56 -6.89 -11.27
C ALA A 36 -22.66 -7.79 -11.84
N GLU A 37 -22.36 -9.07 -12.05
CA GLU A 37 -23.34 -10.07 -12.49
C GLU A 37 -24.50 -10.20 -11.49
N LYS A 38 -24.19 -10.36 -10.20
CA LYS A 38 -25.20 -10.48 -9.13
C LYS A 38 -26.10 -9.26 -9.00
N LEU A 39 -25.56 -8.07 -9.22
CA LEU A 39 -26.30 -6.81 -9.08
C LEU A 39 -26.91 -6.32 -10.40
N GLY A 40 -26.67 -7.03 -11.52
CA GLY A 40 -27.13 -6.62 -12.85
C GLY A 40 -26.51 -5.30 -13.32
N LEU A 41 -25.25 -5.05 -12.97
CA LEU A 41 -24.56 -3.79 -13.23
C LEU A 41 -23.62 -3.89 -14.44
N PRO A 42 -23.42 -2.78 -15.18
CA PRO A 42 -22.31 -2.66 -16.12
C PRO A 42 -20.97 -2.94 -15.45
N PHE A 43 -20.09 -3.65 -16.14
CA PHE A 43 -18.76 -4.01 -15.65
C PHE A 43 -17.70 -3.63 -16.67
N PHE A 44 -16.64 -2.97 -16.19
CA PHE A 44 -15.43 -2.72 -16.95
C PHE A 44 -14.25 -3.43 -16.28
N LEU A 45 -13.47 -4.20 -17.04
CA LEU A 45 -12.23 -4.79 -16.55
C LEU A 45 -11.04 -3.98 -17.06
N LEU A 46 -10.29 -3.40 -16.13
CA LEU A 46 -8.99 -2.82 -16.41
C LEU A 46 -7.92 -3.92 -16.26
N ASP A 47 -7.62 -4.62 -17.36
CA ASP A 47 -6.76 -5.79 -17.40
C ASP A 47 -5.29 -5.40 -17.40
N ALA A 48 -4.60 -5.68 -16.30
CA ALA A 48 -3.22 -5.28 -16.13
C ALA A 48 -2.27 -6.33 -16.71
N PRO A 49 -1.20 -5.91 -17.41
CA PRO A 49 -0.21 -6.85 -17.93
C PRO A 49 0.46 -7.65 -16.80
N ARG A 50 0.83 -8.89 -17.10
CA ARG A 50 1.50 -9.82 -16.17
C ARG A 50 2.95 -10.06 -16.55
N GLY A 51 3.76 -10.43 -15.56
CA GLY A 51 5.18 -10.76 -15.79
C GLY A 51 6.01 -9.55 -16.18
N VAL A 52 5.63 -8.37 -15.70
CA VAL A 52 6.37 -7.13 -15.95
C VAL A 52 7.76 -7.25 -15.31
N ARG A 53 8.81 -7.11 -16.14
CA ARG A 53 10.20 -7.16 -15.70
C ARG A 53 10.84 -5.79 -15.82
N LEU A 54 11.40 -5.32 -14.71
CA LEU A 54 12.16 -4.08 -14.67
C LEU A 54 13.64 -4.41 -14.90
N SER A 55 14.29 -3.72 -15.84
CA SER A 55 15.75 -3.80 -16.02
C SER A 55 16.43 -2.53 -15.47
N PRO A 56 17.58 -2.66 -14.80
CA PRO A 56 18.46 -1.53 -14.50
C PRO A 56 19.05 -0.86 -15.76
N GLU A 57 19.11 -1.56 -16.89
CA GLU A 57 19.75 -1.09 -18.14
C GLU A 57 18.84 -0.20 -19.01
N GLY A 58 17.58 -0.03 -18.61
CA GLY A 58 16.59 0.77 -19.33
C GLY A 58 15.22 0.08 -19.38
N GLU A 59 14.23 0.75 -19.99
CA GLU A 59 12.91 0.17 -20.21
C GLU A 59 13.00 -0.87 -21.35
N PRO A 60 12.77 -2.18 -21.09
CA PRO A 60 12.72 -3.17 -22.15
C PRO A 60 11.60 -2.84 -23.16
N GLU A 61 11.77 -3.21 -24.42
CA GLU A 61 10.73 -2.99 -25.45
C GLU A 61 9.37 -3.60 -25.03
N ALA A 62 9.39 -4.78 -24.41
CA ALA A 62 8.20 -5.41 -23.84
C ALA A 62 7.50 -4.56 -22.77
N LEU A 63 8.22 -3.74 -22.00
CA LEU A 63 7.63 -2.81 -21.04
C LEU A 63 6.89 -1.68 -21.75
N ALA A 64 7.44 -1.16 -22.85
CA ALA A 64 6.79 -0.12 -23.63
C ALA A 64 5.46 -0.62 -24.25
N GLU A 65 5.45 -1.84 -24.81
CA GLU A 65 4.22 -2.47 -25.33
C GLU A 65 3.16 -2.65 -24.24
N GLN A 66 3.58 -3.12 -23.06
CA GLN A 66 2.69 -3.28 -21.89
C GLN A 66 2.13 -1.93 -21.40
N VAL A 67 2.92 -0.86 -21.45
CA VAL A 67 2.48 0.50 -21.13
C VAL A 67 1.44 0.98 -22.14
N GLU A 68 1.68 0.83 -23.44
CA GLU A 68 0.71 1.26 -24.47
C GLU A 68 -0.59 0.47 -24.37
N TYR A 69 -0.51 -0.85 -24.16
CA TYR A 69 -1.68 -1.70 -23.96
C TYR A 69 -2.53 -1.22 -22.78
N TYR A 70 -1.89 -0.91 -21.67
CA TYR A 70 -2.61 -0.48 -20.47
C TYR A 70 -3.09 0.98 -20.56
N ALA A 71 -2.33 1.84 -21.25
CA ALA A 71 -2.72 3.21 -21.57
C ALA A 71 -3.97 3.27 -22.45
N ALA A 72 -4.08 2.39 -23.45
CA ALA A 72 -5.26 2.29 -24.31
C ALA A 72 -6.52 1.97 -23.48
N GLN A 73 -6.42 1.02 -22.54
CA GLN A 73 -7.54 0.67 -21.67
C GLN A 73 -7.99 1.80 -20.72
N TYR A 74 -7.11 2.75 -20.37
CA TYR A 74 -7.56 3.94 -19.62
C TYR A 74 -8.47 4.83 -20.46
N TRP A 75 -8.21 4.95 -21.76
CA TRP A 75 -9.09 5.68 -22.65
C TRP A 75 -10.39 4.92 -22.90
N GLU A 76 -10.35 3.60 -23.00
CA GLU A 76 -11.58 2.78 -23.03
C GLU A 76 -12.41 2.91 -21.74
N LEU A 77 -11.75 2.96 -20.57
CA LEU A 77 -12.41 3.24 -19.30
C LEU A 77 -13.01 4.64 -19.28
N ALA A 78 -12.30 5.64 -19.79
CA ALA A 78 -12.82 7.00 -19.93
C ALA A 78 -14.10 7.04 -20.78
N ASP A 79 -14.12 6.33 -21.91
CA ASP A 79 -15.30 6.23 -22.77
C ASP A 79 -16.46 5.51 -22.05
N PHE A 80 -16.17 4.42 -21.34
CA PHE A 80 -17.16 3.72 -20.51
C PHE A 80 -17.76 4.63 -19.44
N LEU A 81 -16.94 5.42 -18.75
CA LEU A 81 -17.39 6.38 -17.75
C LEU A 81 -18.20 7.51 -18.38
N ALA A 82 -17.79 8.02 -19.53
CA ALA A 82 -18.49 9.09 -20.25
C ALA A 82 -19.89 8.65 -20.70
N GLU A 83 -20.03 7.42 -21.22
CA GLU A 83 -21.33 6.85 -21.62
C GLU A 83 -22.30 6.76 -20.44
N ARG A 84 -21.80 6.39 -19.25
CA ARG A 84 -22.64 6.16 -18.06
C ARG A 84 -22.94 7.43 -17.27
N THR A 85 -22.01 8.37 -17.23
CA THR A 85 -22.16 9.62 -16.48
C THR A 85 -22.72 10.74 -17.33
N GLY A 86 -22.65 10.65 -18.66
CA GLY A 86 -22.98 11.74 -19.58
C GLY A 86 -21.94 12.86 -19.63
N HIS A 87 -20.77 12.67 -19.01
CA HIS A 87 -19.71 13.68 -18.93
C HIS A 87 -18.45 13.18 -19.67
N PRO A 88 -18.08 13.80 -20.82
CA PRO A 88 -16.83 13.45 -21.50
C PRO A 88 -15.62 13.88 -20.67
N VAL A 89 -14.45 13.29 -20.95
CA VAL A 89 -13.21 13.68 -20.28
C VAL A 89 -12.81 15.09 -20.66
N ASP A 90 -12.71 15.94 -19.64
CA ASP A 90 -12.06 17.25 -19.73
C ASP A 90 -10.55 17.06 -19.55
N GLN A 91 -9.81 17.34 -20.62
CA GLN A 91 -8.35 17.19 -20.66
C GLN A 91 -7.63 18.18 -19.75
N GLU A 92 -8.15 19.39 -19.58
CA GLU A 92 -7.57 20.40 -18.69
C GLU A 92 -7.79 19.98 -17.24
N LEU A 93 -9.01 19.53 -16.90
CA LEU A 93 -9.30 19.01 -15.57
C LEU A 93 -8.45 17.77 -15.25
N LEU A 94 -8.29 16.85 -16.21
CA LEU A 94 -7.46 15.65 -16.03
C LEU A 94 -5.99 16.04 -15.74
N ALA A 95 -5.44 17.01 -16.48
CA ALA A 95 -4.10 17.52 -16.23
C ALA A 95 -3.97 18.15 -14.82
N GLN A 96 -4.97 18.90 -14.37
CA GLN A 96 -5.00 19.46 -13.00
C GLN A 96 -5.09 18.36 -11.93
N VAL A 97 -5.90 17.31 -12.16
CA VAL A 97 -5.97 16.13 -11.28
C VAL A 97 -4.61 15.44 -11.20
N CYS A 98 -3.89 15.29 -12.31
CA CYS A 98 -2.53 14.74 -12.32
C CYS A 98 -1.56 15.57 -11.48
N GLN A 99 -1.62 16.91 -11.59
CA GLN A 99 -0.79 17.80 -10.77
C GLN A 99 -1.09 17.65 -9.28
N ARG A 100 -2.38 17.61 -8.91
CA ARG A 100 -2.78 17.39 -7.51
C ARG A 100 -2.34 16.02 -7.00
N ALA A 101 -2.49 14.98 -7.82
CA ALA A 101 -2.04 13.63 -7.49
C ALA A 101 -0.52 13.59 -7.25
N ASN A 102 0.27 14.29 -8.07
CA ASN A 102 1.70 14.42 -7.84
C ASN A 102 2.01 15.12 -6.51
N ARG A 103 1.30 16.21 -6.19
CA ARG A 103 1.46 16.89 -4.90
C ARG A 103 1.11 15.99 -3.71
N THR A 104 0.02 15.20 -3.80
CA THR A 104 -0.34 14.19 -2.80
C THR A 104 0.81 13.19 -2.59
N LEU A 105 1.43 12.71 -3.67
CA LEU A 105 2.54 11.75 -3.60
C LEU A 105 3.83 12.38 -3.05
N ASP A 106 4.12 13.63 -3.41
CA ASP A 106 5.26 14.38 -2.85
C ASP A 106 5.11 14.51 -1.33
N LEU A 107 3.94 14.92 -0.85
CA LEU A 107 3.66 15.06 0.59
C LEU A 107 3.79 13.72 1.32
N TRP A 108 3.25 12.64 0.74
CA TRP A 108 3.39 11.30 1.31
C TRP A 108 4.86 10.88 1.43
N GLU A 109 5.67 11.19 0.41
CA GLU A 109 7.10 10.91 0.41
C GLU A 109 7.86 11.79 1.42
N GLU A 110 7.52 13.08 1.53
CA GLU A 110 8.07 13.98 2.55
C GLU A 110 7.82 13.45 3.97
N ILE A 111 6.59 13.02 4.27
CA ILE A 111 6.22 12.39 5.56
C ILE A 111 7.06 11.13 5.80
N ALA A 112 7.16 10.27 4.79
CA ALA A 112 7.97 9.06 4.89
C ALA A 112 9.45 9.38 5.18
N GLN A 113 10.02 10.43 4.56
CA GLN A 113 11.39 10.85 4.81
C GLN A 113 11.60 11.37 6.24
N LEU A 114 10.65 12.16 6.78
CA LEU A 114 10.71 12.66 8.15
C LEU A 114 10.73 11.53 9.19
N ARG A 115 10.04 10.42 8.90
CA ARG A 115 9.98 9.22 9.76
C ARG A 115 11.30 8.46 9.91
N ARG A 116 12.34 8.86 9.18
CA ARG A 116 13.72 8.35 9.36
C ARG A 116 14.42 8.95 10.58
N ALA A 117 13.88 10.02 11.16
CA ALA A 117 14.42 10.61 12.38
C ALA A 117 14.40 9.62 13.55
N ILE A 118 15.33 9.81 14.48
CA ILE A 118 15.43 9.05 15.74
C ILE A 118 15.31 10.04 16.90
N PRO A 119 14.33 9.89 17.80
CA PRO A 119 13.24 8.90 17.74
C PRO A 119 12.25 9.17 16.58
N SER A 120 11.53 8.15 16.13
CA SER A 120 10.56 8.25 15.04
C SER A 120 9.37 9.14 15.45
N PRO A 121 8.99 10.16 14.66
CA PRO A 121 7.90 11.08 14.98
C PRO A 121 6.49 10.49 14.78
N MET A 122 6.39 9.38 14.04
CA MET A 122 5.12 8.77 13.61
C MET A 122 5.29 7.26 13.37
N GLY A 123 4.39 6.46 13.95
CA GLY A 123 4.39 5.01 13.88
C GLY A 123 3.64 4.46 12.66
N ALA A 124 3.71 3.14 12.47
CA ALA A 124 3.04 2.47 11.35
C ALA A 124 1.51 2.41 11.50
N LEU A 125 0.96 2.58 12.71
CA LEU A 125 -0.49 2.68 12.90
C LEU A 125 -1.04 3.93 12.19
N ASP A 126 -0.46 5.10 12.47
CA ASP A 126 -0.83 6.34 11.79
C ASP A 126 -0.61 6.23 10.29
N GLU A 127 0.48 5.60 9.85
CA GLU A 127 0.71 5.33 8.42
C GLU A 127 -0.41 4.47 7.83
N THR A 128 -0.83 3.41 8.52
CA THR A 128 -1.86 2.47 8.07
C THR A 128 -3.20 3.16 7.88
N VAL A 129 -3.59 4.00 8.83
CA VAL A 129 -4.87 4.74 8.76
C VAL A 129 -4.81 5.83 7.68
N SER A 130 -3.67 6.52 7.58
CA SER A 130 -3.50 7.65 6.65
C SER A 130 -3.29 7.20 5.21
N LEU A 131 -2.91 5.93 5.02
CA LEU A 131 -2.74 5.26 3.73
C LEU A 131 -3.93 5.43 2.78
N PHE A 132 -5.14 5.49 3.32
CA PHE A 132 -6.35 5.64 2.52
C PHE A 132 -6.44 6.98 1.80
N VAL A 133 -5.73 8.01 2.26
CA VAL A 133 -5.74 9.33 1.63
C VAL A 133 -5.10 9.28 0.24
N PRO A 134 -3.83 8.85 0.06
CA PRO A 134 -3.25 8.67 -1.28
C PRO A 134 -3.87 7.50 -2.07
N MET A 135 -4.67 6.62 -1.45
CA MET A 135 -5.32 5.51 -2.14
C MET A 135 -6.70 5.88 -2.71
N ALA A 136 -7.53 6.59 -1.95
CA ALA A 136 -8.92 6.88 -2.30
C ALA A 136 -9.16 8.33 -2.73
N LEU A 137 -8.34 9.28 -2.25
CA LEU A 137 -8.52 10.71 -2.47
C LEU A 137 -7.40 11.34 -3.32
N ILE A 138 -6.60 10.51 -3.99
CA ILE A 138 -5.51 11.01 -4.84
C ILE A 138 -6.04 11.93 -5.94
N GLY A 139 -5.41 13.09 -6.10
CA GLY A 139 -5.83 14.08 -7.10
C GLY A 139 -6.93 15.03 -6.63
N THR A 140 -7.34 14.98 -5.36
CA THR A 140 -8.25 15.97 -4.76
C THR A 140 -7.51 17.02 -3.94
N GLN A 141 -8.19 18.14 -3.64
CA GLN A 141 -7.62 19.20 -2.80
C GLN A 141 -7.62 18.81 -1.33
N GLU A 142 -8.61 18.03 -0.89
CA GLU A 142 -8.77 17.54 0.47
C GLU A 142 -7.60 16.63 0.87
N ALA A 143 -7.14 15.77 -0.04
CA ALA A 143 -5.97 14.95 0.19
C ALA A 143 -4.70 15.78 0.42
N ILE A 144 -4.54 16.87 -0.33
CA ILE A 144 -3.42 17.80 -0.18
C ILE A 144 -3.49 18.47 1.20
N LEU A 145 -4.64 19.05 1.55
CA LEU A 145 -4.81 19.74 2.83
C LEU A 145 -4.54 18.82 4.03
N TYR A 146 -5.07 17.61 3.99
CA TYR A 146 -4.85 16.61 5.04
C TYR A 146 -3.37 16.25 5.19
N LEU A 147 -2.70 15.93 4.07
CA LEU A 147 -1.30 15.53 4.11
C LEU A 147 -0.35 16.70 4.42
N GLU A 148 -0.70 17.94 4.04
CA GLU A 148 0.06 19.12 4.42
C GLU A 148 0.04 19.33 5.93
N GLU A 149 -1.12 19.21 6.57
CA GLU A 149 -1.25 19.32 8.02
C GLU A 149 -0.49 18.20 8.74
N MET A 150 -0.67 16.95 8.30
CA MET A 150 0.08 15.81 8.82
C MET A 150 1.59 16.01 8.69
N ARG A 151 2.07 16.45 7.52
CA ARG A 151 3.49 16.72 7.27
C ARG A 151 4.01 17.79 8.20
N ASN A 152 3.25 18.86 8.44
CA ASN A 152 3.64 19.92 9.37
C ASN A 152 3.77 19.40 10.80
N GLU A 153 2.79 18.62 11.29
CA GLU A 153 2.84 18.03 12.62
C GLU A 153 4.04 17.08 12.79
N VAL A 154 4.26 16.19 11.81
CA VAL A 154 5.39 15.26 11.83
C VAL A 154 6.73 16.02 11.80
N ALA A 155 6.83 17.08 11.00
CA ALA A 155 8.03 17.91 10.94
C ALA A 155 8.30 18.66 12.25
N GLU A 156 7.26 19.13 12.93
CA GLU A 156 7.36 19.76 14.25
C GLU A 156 7.87 18.76 15.29
N ARG A 157 7.31 17.56 15.33
CA ARG A 157 7.79 16.46 16.20
C ARG A 157 9.27 16.16 15.97
N VAL A 158 9.72 16.09 14.71
CA VAL A 158 11.15 15.92 14.39
C VAL A 158 11.99 17.06 14.95
N LYS A 159 11.56 18.31 14.78
CA LYS A 159 12.27 19.51 15.27
C LYS A 159 12.40 19.50 16.80
N GLU A 160 11.35 19.05 17.49
CA GLU A 160 11.29 18.92 18.95
C GLU A 160 12.02 17.68 19.47
N LYS A 161 12.47 16.78 18.58
CA LYS A 161 12.97 15.44 18.91
C LYS A 161 11.95 14.62 19.71
N ARG A 162 10.66 14.82 19.40
CA ARG A 162 9.53 14.13 20.02
C ARG A 162 9.18 12.90 19.19
N GLY A 163 9.47 11.73 19.75
CA GLY A 163 9.11 10.45 19.15
C GLY A 163 7.67 10.03 19.46
N VAL A 164 7.22 8.94 18.84
CA VAL A 164 5.99 8.23 19.23
C VAL A 164 6.06 7.78 20.69
N ILE A 165 7.23 7.25 21.08
CA ILE A 165 7.55 6.83 22.45
C ILE A 165 8.77 7.59 22.98
N ALA A 166 8.90 7.64 24.31
CA ALA A 166 9.99 8.36 24.98
C ALA A 166 11.36 7.69 24.76
N GLU A 167 11.40 6.36 24.80
CA GLU A 167 12.61 5.56 24.63
C GLU A 167 12.41 4.54 23.51
N GLU A 168 12.80 4.94 22.29
CA GLU A 168 12.84 4.05 21.13
C GLU A 168 14.11 3.18 21.19
N ARG A 169 13.94 1.90 21.55
CA ARG A 169 15.03 0.90 21.61
C ARG A 169 15.21 0.18 20.27
N HIS A 170 14.11 -0.17 19.62
CA HIS A 170 14.12 -0.95 18.37
C HIS A 170 13.26 -0.31 17.28
N ARG A 171 13.71 -0.40 16.03
CA ARG A 171 13.00 0.06 14.84
C ARG A 171 12.65 -1.13 13.95
N LEU A 172 11.37 -1.32 13.70
CA LEU A 172 10.88 -2.50 12.98
C LEU A 172 10.17 -2.10 11.68
N LEU A 173 10.34 -2.90 10.63
CA LEU A 173 9.51 -2.78 9.44
C LEU A 173 8.26 -3.63 9.57
N LEU A 174 7.13 -3.09 9.13
CA LEU A 174 5.86 -3.81 9.08
C LEU A 174 5.55 -4.23 7.65
N LEU A 175 5.55 -5.53 7.37
CA LEU A 175 5.33 -6.06 6.03
C LEU A 175 3.98 -6.75 5.92
N GLY A 176 3.46 -6.74 4.69
CA GLY A 176 2.28 -7.51 4.34
C GLY A 176 0.97 -6.81 4.64
N GLY A 177 1.00 -5.58 5.17
CA GLY A 177 -0.17 -4.83 5.63
C GLY A 177 -1.33 -4.71 4.62
N PRO A 178 -2.49 -4.17 5.05
CA PRO A 178 -2.72 -3.43 6.29
C PRO A 178 -2.80 -4.28 7.56
N ALA A 179 -2.74 -3.66 8.74
CA ALA A 179 -2.89 -4.34 10.03
C ALA A 179 -4.27 -4.99 10.23
N TRP A 180 -4.42 -5.86 11.22
CA TRP A 180 -5.70 -6.48 11.57
C TRP A 180 -6.73 -5.40 11.93
N TRP A 181 -7.70 -5.13 11.05
CA TRP A 181 -8.64 -4.01 11.25
C TRP A 181 -9.49 -4.16 12.51
N TYR A 182 -9.73 -5.41 12.93
CA TYR A 182 -10.46 -5.72 14.16
C TYR A 182 -9.62 -5.57 15.44
N ASP A 183 -8.28 -5.38 15.33
CA ASP A 183 -7.37 -5.27 16.48
C ASP A 183 -6.14 -4.41 16.15
N LEU A 184 -6.37 -3.16 15.75
CA LEU A 184 -5.29 -2.20 15.50
C LEU A 184 -4.44 -1.93 16.76
N GLY A 185 -5.03 -2.11 17.95
CA GLY A 185 -4.34 -1.98 19.23
C GLY A 185 -3.22 -3.00 19.45
N LEU A 186 -3.16 -4.08 18.66
CA LEU A 186 -2.02 -5.00 18.66
C LEU A 186 -0.70 -4.28 18.32
N LEU A 187 -0.74 -3.26 17.45
CA LEU A 187 0.45 -2.52 17.06
C LEU A 187 1.05 -1.71 18.23
N ASN A 188 0.23 -1.32 19.21
CA ASN A 188 0.68 -0.59 20.39
C ASN A 188 1.56 -1.46 21.31
N ALA A 189 1.42 -2.80 21.25
CA ALA A 189 2.23 -3.71 22.06
C ALA A 189 3.73 -3.56 21.76
N PHE A 190 4.10 -3.27 20.50
CA PHE A 190 5.48 -2.98 20.14
C PHE A 190 5.97 -1.71 20.84
N GLU A 191 5.16 -0.65 20.83
CA GLU A 191 5.49 0.65 21.43
C GLU A 191 5.66 0.54 22.95
N GLU A 192 4.78 -0.20 23.62
CA GLU A 192 4.87 -0.51 25.06
C GLU A 192 6.17 -1.24 25.44
N LEU A 193 6.70 -2.04 24.51
CA LEU A 193 7.95 -2.78 24.66
C LEU A 193 9.18 -2.00 24.17
N GLY A 194 9.05 -0.72 23.82
CA GLY A 194 10.17 0.11 23.37
C GLY A 194 10.53 -0.04 21.90
N ALA A 195 9.68 -0.66 21.08
CA ALA A 195 9.88 -0.85 19.65
C ALA A 195 8.89 -0.01 18.83
N VAL A 196 9.36 0.61 17.75
CA VAL A 196 8.50 1.38 16.84
C VAL A 196 8.45 0.69 15.48
N LEU A 197 7.24 0.48 14.97
CA LEU A 197 7.05 0.08 13.58
C LEU A 197 7.18 1.33 12.71
N VAL A 198 8.33 1.50 12.05
CA VAL A 198 8.74 2.79 11.45
C VAL A 198 8.32 2.96 10.00
N LYS A 199 8.02 1.87 9.29
CA LYS A 199 7.60 1.90 7.88
C LYS A 199 6.95 0.61 7.38
N GLN A 200 5.97 0.74 6.48
CA GLN A 200 5.37 -0.36 5.72
C GLN A 200 5.88 -0.55 4.29
N ASP A 201 5.75 -1.75 3.72
CA ASP A 201 6.23 -2.14 2.37
C ASP A 201 5.18 -2.06 1.24
N ILE A 202 3.95 -1.62 1.57
CA ILE A 202 2.80 -1.60 0.64
C ILE A 202 2.77 -0.38 -0.29
N ASP A 203 3.71 0.54 -0.15
CA ASP A 203 3.79 1.80 -0.89
C ASP A 203 4.60 1.71 -2.21
N VAL A 204 5.01 0.51 -2.63
CA VAL A 204 5.90 0.30 -3.79
C VAL A 204 5.39 0.97 -5.08
N GLY A 205 4.07 0.95 -5.31
CA GLY A 205 3.43 1.58 -6.48
C GLY A 205 3.36 3.11 -6.40
N TRP A 206 3.55 3.70 -5.23
CA TRP A 206 3.56 5.15 -5.05
C TRP A 206 4.96 5.74 -5.23
N ALA A 207 5.99 4.95 -4.97
CA ALA A 207 7.38 5.29 -5.30
C ALA A 207 7.71 5.12 -6.79
N ALA A 208 6.77 4.66 -7.61
CA ALA A 208 6.96 4.29 -9.02
C ALA A 208 7.00 5.48 -10.01
N GLY A 209 7.05 6.72 -9.51
CA GLY A 209 7.19 7.93 -10.32
C GLY A 209 6.03 8.91 -10.18
N ARG A 210 6.14 10.04 -10.88
CA ARG A 210 5.11 11.08 -10.97
C ARG A 210 4.39 10.98 -12.31
N LEU A 211 3.16 11.47 -12.31
CA LEU A 211 2.31 11.55 -13.50
C LEU A 211 2.77 12.68 -14.39
N ASP A 212 2.64 12.48 -15.68
CA ASP A 212 2.83 13.52 -16.68
C ASP A 212 1.46 14.12 -17.03
N PRO A 213 1.18 15.39 -16.69
CA PRO A 213 -0.07 16.04 -17.06
C PRO A 213 -0.28 16.15 -18.58
N ALA A 214 0.78 16.10 -19.38
CA ALA A 214 0.70 16.09 -20.85
C ALA A 214 0.42 14.69 -21.42
N ASP A 215 0.70 13.63 -20.65
CA ASP A 215 0.37 12.24 -21.00
C ASP A 215 -0.14 11.44 -19.78
N PRO A 216 -1.36 11.75 -19.31
CA PRO A 216 -1.92 11.13 -18.09
C PRO A 216 -2.04 9.62 -18.18
N ALA A 217 -2.53 9.10 -19.32
CA ALA A 217 -2.81 7.68 -19.48
C ALA A 217 -1.53 6.84 -19.45
N ARG A 218 -0.48 7.22 -20.19
CA ARG A 218 0.78 6.45 -20.19
C ARG A 218 1.54 6.58 -18.89
N SER A 219 1.57 7.77 -18.29
CA SER A 219 2.26 7.97 -17.02
C SER A 219 1.58 7.22 -15.87
N TRP A 220 0.25 7.18 -15.85
CA TRP A 220 -0.51 6.38 -14.89
C TRP A 220 -0.36 4.88 -15.15
N ALA A 221 -0.36 4.44 -16.42
CA ALA A 221 -0.07 3.06 -16.79
C ALA A 221 1.30 2.60 -16.30
N ARG A 222 2.36 3.36 -16.59
CA ARG A 222 3.73 3.09 -16.12
C ARG A 222 3.82 2.93 -14.60
N ARG A 223 3.03 3.72 -13.86
CA ARG A 223 2.99 3.67 -12.40
C ARG A 223 2.30 2.39 -11.91
N LEU A 224 1.10 2.08 -12.40
CA LEU A 224 0.30 0.97 -11.86
C LEU A 224 0.81 -0.41 -12.27
N ILE A 225 1.50 -0.56 -13.40
CA ILE A 225 2.14 -1.83 -13.78
C ILE A 225 3.36 -2.18 -12.90
N ARG A 226 3.80 -1.26 -12.02
CA ARG A 226 4.88 -1.48 -11.04
C ARG A 226 4.37 -1.96 -9.68
N ASN A 227 3.14 -2.46 -9.61
CA ASN A 227 2.60 -3.07 -8.41
C ASN A 227 3.07 -4.55 -8.25
N TYR A 228 3.03 -5.09 -7.03
CA TYR A 228 3.41 -6.49 -6.78
C TYR A 228 2.51 -7.51 -7.49
N GLY A 229 1.28 -7.13 -7.89
CA GLY A 229 0.41 -8.02 -8.68
C GLY A 229 0.81 -8.17 -10.15
N THR A 230 1.61 -7.25 -10.69
CA THR A 230 1.98 -7.20 -12.12
C THR A 230 3.43 -7.54 -12.37
N LEU A 231 4.31 -7.18 -11.42
CA LEU A 231 5.74 -7.43 -11.47
C LEU A 231 6.09 -8.91 -11.29
N ASP A 232 7.28 -9.30 -11.78
CA ASP A 232 8.03 -10.40 -11.16
C ASP A 232 8.43 -9.98 -9.74
N ALA A 233 7.48 -10.16 -8.82
CA ALA A 233 7.35 -9.32 -7.64
C ALA A 233 8.33 -9.67 -6.52
N LEU A 234 8.79 -10.92 -6.43
CA LEU A 234 9.64 -11.35 -5.31
C LEU A 234 11.00 -10.64 -5.29
N PRO A 235 11.80 -10.62 -6.39
CA PRO A 235 13.07 -9.89 -6.39
C PRO A 235 12.90 -8.39 -6.13
N VAL A 236 11.85 -7.78 -6.69
CA VAL A 236 11.56 -6.36 -6.51
C VAL A 236 11.16 -6.05 -5.07
N ARG A 237 10.30 -6.86 -4.45
CA ARG A 237 9.88 -6.71 -3.06
C ARG A 237 11.06 -6.89 -2.10
N ILE A 238 11.91 -7.91 -2.31
CA ILE A 238 13.15 -8.08 -1.54
C ILE A 238 14.04 -6.83 -1.65
N ALA A 239 14.22 -6.29 -2.86
CA ALA A 239 15.00 -5.07 -3.06
C ALA A 239 14.40 -3.84 -2.36
N HIS A 240 13.07 -3.70 -2.40
CA HIS A 240 12.35 -2.63 -1.71
C HIS A 240 12.50 -2.75 -0.20
N VAL A 241 12.23 -3.92 0.39
CA VAL A 241 12.37 -4.17 1.84
C VAL A 241 13.80 -3.93 2.29
N ARG A 242 14.81 -4.38 1.52
CA ARG A 242 16.23 -4.12 1.80
C ARG A 242 16.55 -2.61 1.82
N LYS A 243 16.00 -1.86 0.85
CA LYS A 243 16.14 -0.40 0.80
C LYS A 243 15.50 0.25 2.02
N LEU A 244 14.28 -0.14 2.38
CA LEU A 244 13.58 0.38 3.56
C LEU A 244 14.37 0.06 4.84
N ALA A 245 14.85 -1.17 5.01
CA ALA A 245 15.57 -1.58 6.21
C ALA A 245 16.81 -0.72 6.44
N ARG A 246 17.54 -0.39 5.37
CA ARG A 246 18.69 0.54 5.44
C ARG A 246 18.27 1.98 5.72
N GLN A 247 17.25 2.48 5.01
CA GLN A 247 16.82 3.89 5.12
C GLN A 247 16.22 4.22 6.48
N TYR A 248 15.57 3.24 7.11
CA TYR A 248 14.91 3.39 8.39
C TYR A 248 15.70 2.77 9.54
N GLN A 249 16.93 2.28 9.30
CA GLN A 249 17.78 1.66 10.33
C GLN A 249 17.01 0.59 11.12
N ALA A 250 16.40 -0.35 10.41
CA ALA A 250 15.57 -1.37 11.02
C ALA A 250 16.41 -2.47 11.68
N ASP A 251 16.00 -2.88 12.88
CA ASP A 251 16.59 -3.95 13.69
C ASP A 251 15.90 -5.30 13.43
N GLY A 252 14.70 -5.28 12.84
CA GLY A 252 13.94 -6.49 12.57
C GLY A 252 12.73 -6.25 11.66
N LEU A 253 12.09 -7.35 11.28
CA LEU A 253 10.91 -7.36 10.43
C LEU A 253 9.72 -7.97 11.19
N VAL A 254 8.55 -7.38 11.02
CA VAL A 254 7.26 -7.92 11.47
C VAL A 254 6.41 -8.14 10.23
N ILE A 255 6.04 -9.39 9.96
CA ILE A 255 5.21 -9.76 8.81
C ILE A 255 3.82 -10.13 9.29
N LEU A 256 2.82 -9.42 8.79
CA LEU A 256 1.42 -9.84 8.90
C LEU A 256 1.10 -10.74 7.72
N SER A 257 0.97 -12.03 8.00
CA SER A 257 0.76 -13.08 7.01
C SER A 257 -0.72 -13.29 6.79
N HIS A 258 -1.28 -12.54 5.83
CA HIS A 258 -2.69 -12.62 5.48
C HIS A 258 -3.01 -13.90 4.69
N TRP A 259 -3.94 -14.71 5.21
CA TRP A 259 -4.43 -15.91 4.53
C TRP A 259 -5.03 -15.61 3.14
N GLY A 260 -5.77 -14.51 3.01
CA GLY A 260 -6.39 -14.12 1.74
C GLY A 260 -5.42 -13.57 0.69
N CYS A 261 -4.25 -13.05 1.08
CA CYS A 261 -3.35 -12.32 0.18
C CYS A 261 -2.22 -13.20 -0.37
N ARG A 262 -2.50 -13.99 -1.40
CA ARG A 262 -1.51 -14.91 -2.00
C ARG A 262 -0.29 -14.21 -2.60
N VAL A 263 -0.45 -12.99 -3.10
CA VAL A 263 0.64 -12.20 -3.70
C VAL A 263 1.70 -11.87 -2.66
N LEU A 264 1.29 -11.43 -1.46
CA LEU A 264 2.24 -11.05 -0.41
C LEU A 264 2.65 -12.25 0.43
N SER A 265 1.72 -13.11 0.82
CA SER A 265 2.01 -14.26 1.70
C SER A 265 2.97 -15.26 1.06
N GLY A 266 2.89 -15.44 -0.26
CA GLY A 266 3.82 -16.29 -1.03
C GLY A 266 5.28 -15.82 -0.99
N HIS A 267 5.55 -14.55 -0.65
CA HIS A 267 6.90 -14.01 -0.57
C HIS A 267 7.49 -14.05 0.86
N ASN A 268 6.66 -14.24 1.89
CA ASN A 268 7.04 -13.98 3.29
C ASN A 268 8.26 -14.79 3.74
N LEU A 269 8.29 -16.10 3.46
CA LEU A 269 9.41 -16.98 3.85
C LEU A 269 10.69 -16.63 3.10
N ALA A 270 10.59 -16.35 1.80
CA ALA A 270 11.76 -15.96 0.99
C ALA A 270 12.34 -14.61 1.46
N ILE A 271 11.48 -13.63 1.81
CA ILE A 271 11.91 -12.36 2.38
C ILE A 271 12.61 -12.59 3.72
N LYS A 272 11.99 -13.34 4.63
CA LYS A 272 12.60 -13.69 5.93
C LYS A 272 14.00 -14.28 5.74
N ASP A 273 14.13 -15.31 4.90
CA ASP A 273 15.41 -16.04 4.73
C ASP A 273 16.49 -15.17 4.10
N VAL A 274 16.14 -14.35 3.11
CA VAL A 274 17.09 -13.49 2.40
C VAL A 274 17.53 -12.32 3.30
N LEU A 275 16.60 -11.64 3.96
CA LEU A 275 16.92 -10.48 4.80
C LEU A 275 17.66 -10.89 6.07
N TYR A 276 17.36 -12.06 6.64
CA TYR A 276 18.17 -12.63 7.73
C TYR A 276 19.59 -12.94 7.27
N ARG A 277 19.76 -13.62 6.13
CA ARG A 277 21.10 -14.01 5.62
C ARG A 277 21.96 -12.81 5.21
N GLU A 278 21.37 -11.81 4.56
CA GLU A 278 22.11 -10.68 4.00
C GLU A 278 22.32 -9.53 4.99
N MET A 279 21.39 -9.36 5.93
CA MET A 279 21.37 -8.18 6.82
C MET A 279 21.30 -8.54 8.31
N GLY A 280 21.17 -9.82 8.66
CA GLY A 280 21.02 -10.24 10.05
C GLY A 280 19.67 -9.89 10.68
N LEU A 281 18.66 -9.51 9.88
CA LEU A 281 17.38 -9.03 10.39
C LEU A 281 16.50 -10.21 10.83
N PRO A 282 16.26 -10.41 12.15
CA PRO A 282 15.29 -11.38 12.61
C PRO A 282 13.88 -10.96 12.18
N THR A 283 12.98 -11.94 12.07
CA THR A 283 11.63 -11.73 11.54
C THR A 283 10.59 -12.44 12.39
N LEU A 284 9.61 -11.67 12.88
CA LEU A 284 8.37 -12.18 13.45
C LEU A 284 7.31 -12.33 12.35
N ILE A 285 6.63 -13.46 12.31
CA ILE A 285 5.48 -13.69 11.42
C ILE A 285 4.25 -13.93 12.28
N LEU A 286 3.22 -13.12 12.07
CA LEU A 286 1.90 -13.26 12.69
C LEU A 286 0.90 -13.66 11.61
N ASP A 287 0.30 -14.84 11.75
CA ASP A 287 -0.70 -15.35 10.81
C ASP A 287 -2.10 -14.87 11.19
N GLY A 288 -2.86 -14.45 10.18
CA GLY A 288 -4.23 -13.98 10.38
C GLY A 288 -4.94 -13.64 9.08
N ASP A 289 -6.12 -13.03 9.20
CA ASP A 289 -6.81 -12.38 8.09
C ASP A 289 -7.00 -10.90 8.39
N LEU A 290 -7.06 -10.08 7.35
CA LEU A 290 -7.17 -8.63 7.47
C LEU A 290 -8.44 -8.20 8.25
N CYS A 291 -9.54 -8.91 8.05
CA CYS A 291 -10.86 -8.55 8.58
C CYS A 291 -11.55 -9.69 9.36
N ASP A 292 -11.04 -10.92 9.28
CA ASP A 292 -11.67 -12.10 9.88
C ASP A 292 -10.84 -12.69 11.04
N ASP A 293 -11.25 -12.37 12.27
CA ASP A 293 -10.56 -12.77 13.50
C ASP A 293 -10.52 -14.27 13.74
N ARG A 294 -11.39 -15.05 13.08
CA ARG A 294 -11.41 -16.52 13.16
C ARG A 294 -10.14 -17.17 12.60
N HIS A 295 -9.39 -16.45 11.76
CA HIS A 295 -8.12 -16.92 11.22
C HIS A 295 -6.92 -16.57 12.12
N ARG A 296 -7.14 -15.85 13.23
CA ARG A 296 -6.14 -15.64 14.27
C ARG A 296 -6.26 -16.73 15.33
N ALA A 297 -5.12 -17.26 15.78
CA ALA A 297 -5.09 -18.28 16.83
C ALA A 297 -5.61 -17.75 18.18
N SER A 298 -4.98 -16.71 18.73
CA SER A 298 -5.54 -15.87 19.80
C SER A 298 -4.75 -14.57 19.93
N ARG A 299 -5.37 -13.51 20.49
CA ARG A 299 -4.66 -12.25 20.77
C ARG A 299 -3.51 -12.43 21.77
N GLU A 300 -3.71 -13.27 22.79
CA GLU A 300 -2.70 -13.56 23.80
C GLU A 300 -1.46 -14.25 23.21
N GLN A 301 -1.65 -15.18 22.28
CA GLN A 301 -0.52 -15.81 21.59
C GLN A 301 0.27 -14.82 20.73
N ASP A 302 -0.41 -13.87 20.08
CA ASP A 302 0.28 -12.83 19.31
C ASP A 302 1.08 -11.90 20.24
N LEU A 303 0.53 -11.51 21.38
CA LEU A 303 1.25 -10.72 22.39
C LEU A 303 2.49 -11.45 22.91
N ASN A 304 2.36 -12.72 23.31
CA ASN A 304 3.49 -13.50 23.80
C ASN A 304 4.60 -13.61 22.73
N LYS A 305 4.24 -13.81 21.46
CA LYS A 305 5.22 -13.84 20.36
C LYS A 305 5.89 -12.48 20.15
N ILE A 306 5.16 -11.38 20.33
CA ILE A 306 5.73 -10.03 20.25
C ILE A 306 6.71 -9.82 21.39
N GLU A 307 6.33 -10.17 22.63
CA GLU A 307 7.20 -10.09 23.81
C GLU A 307 8.49 -10.90 23.62
N GLU A 308 8.37 -12.18 23.26
CA GLU A 308 9.52 -13.06 22.97
C GLU A 308 10.41 -12.50 21.86
N PHE A 309 9.82 -11.90 20.82
CA PHE A 309 10.56 -11.30 19.73
C PHE A 309 11.35 -10.06 20.17
N ILE A 310 10.77 -9.19 20.99
CA ILE A 310 11.46 -8.01 21.51
C ILE A 310 12.57 -8.43 22.51
N GLU A 311 12.31 -9.40 23.39
CA GLU A 311 13.34 -9.91 24.31
C GLU A 311 14.55 -10.47 23.56
N MET A 312 14.33 -11.16 22.44
CA MET A 312 15.40 -11.65 21.58
C MET A 312 16.19 -10.51 20.92
N LEU A 313 15.56 -9.36 20.60
CA LEU A 313 16.26 -8.18 20.07
C LEU A 313 17.07 -7.45 21.14
N ASP A 314 16.65 -7.53 22.41
CA ASP A 314 17.37 -6.95 23.55
C ASP A 314 18.63 -7.75 23.95
N ALA A 315 18.80 -8.99 23.45
CA ALA A 315 19.89 -9.93 23.80
C ALA A 315 21.16 -9.78 22.96
#